data_AF-A0A4Q2XAA9-F1
#
_entry.id   AF-A0A4Q2XAA9-F1
#
_cell.length_a   1.000
_cell.length_b   1.000
_cell.length_c   1.000
_cell.angle_alpha   90.00
_cell.angle_beta   90.00
_cell.angle_gamma   90.00
#
_symmetry.space_group_name_H-M   'P 1'
#
loop_
_entity.id
_entity.type
_entity.pdbx_description
1 polymer ?
#
loop_
_entity_poly.entity_id
_entity_poly.type
_entity_poly.pdbx_seq_one_letter_code
_entity_poly.pdbx_strand_id
1 'polypeptide(L)'
;MKFPLQLVGAFVLGIVVALLGVRSRSADGSADDGSDSPSGGRPSASRSGQRHDTAPESLLSSLLKGKSPSDLTTEEALGILSAVMDKPAGGDSVEQAKMDYQFQLLMAKLPLPVVEEMLTAAREKGVLVDKVHRLFAAYARRDPDKAMAWANGQTDGPRLRAIVIRGLSQEDPGQAALIYQKELLASTTRKSDWEAGESIARSYARHGHAALLDYLDTLPSGFASSFLPTAIQELPEGDVAAFLGELEKRTAAKNWQGWHMTELLGRLSVSHPLETARFLERMEPGKDRANTRYSLAMALMGQGKGEESREMLGKVMADLPGGEKQFVMMNLQGCLRSFPEMAVAMVEALPEEQGLTAEDLQRWPSFNFGHPDGMMNLAQLIRSRDGQASYLVESFNKIGPGNNNHMDANDFKLLADRLETLELPADGKARAQEALEEARVRATAK
;
A
#
# COMPACT_ATOMS: atom_id res chain seq x y z
N MET A 1 20.59 -0.10 0.68
CA MET A 1 19.68 -1.27 0.77
C MET A 1 18.62 -1.11 -0.32
N LYS A 2 18.42 -2.10 -1.20
CA LYS A 2 17.44 -2.04 -2.30
C LYS A 2 16.10 -2.60 -1.82
N PHE A 3 15.01 -1.83 -1.90
CA PHE A 3 13.65 -2.29 -1.60
C PHE A 3 13.13 -3.21 -2.72
N PRO A 4 12.40 -4.31 -2.41
CA PRO A 4 11.90 -5.20 -3.43
C PRO A 4 10.55 -4.70 -3.99
N LEU A 5 10.54 -4.46 -5.31
CA LEU A 5 9.40 -4.08 -6.15
C LEU A 5 8.41 -5.26 -6.39
N GLN A 6 8.16 -6.09 -5.37
CA GLN A 6 7.60 -7.45 -5.58
C GLN A 6 6.06 -7.54 -5.68
N LEU A 7 5.29 -6.48 -5.43
CA LEU A 7 3.83 -6.61 -5.30
C LEU A 7 3.03 -6.48 -6.61
N VAL A 8 3.60 -5.85 -7.65
CA VAL A 8 2.91 -5.71 -8.96
C VAL A 8 3.14 -6.93 -9.88
N GLY A 9 4.23 -7.68 -9.67
CA GLY A 9 4.58 -8.84 -10.50
C GLY A 9 3.68 -10.08 -10.31
N ALA A 10 3.02 -10.23 -9.16
CA ALA A 10 2.25 -11.44 -8.85
C ALA A 10 0.97 -11.59 -9.69
N PHE A 11 0.37 -10.49 -10.15
CA PHE A 11 -0.88 -10.54 -10.93
C PHE A 11 -0.66 -10.88 -12.41
N VAL A 12 0.49 -10.48 -12.98
CA VAL A 12 0.86 -10.79 -14.37
C VAL A 12 1.43 -12.22 -14.51
N LEU A 13 2.06 -12.76 -13.46
CA LEU A 13 2.64 -14.11 -13.50
C LEU A 13 1.59 -15.22 -13.62
N GLY A 14 0.38 -15.04 -13.08
CA GLY A 14 -0.71 -16.02 -13.16
C GLY A 14 -1.20 -16.29 -14.58
N ILE A 15 -1.10 -15.31 -15.48
CA ILE A 15 -1.44 -15.46 -16.90
C ILE A 15 -0.28 -16.10 -17.69
N VAL A 16 0.97 -15.84 -17.30
CA VAL A 16 2.16 -16.34 -18.01
C VAL A 16 2.48 -17.81 -17.66
N VAL A 17 2.22 -18.27 -16.43
CA VAL A 17 2.47 -19.68 -16.04
C VAL A 17 1.55 -20.66 -16.77
N ALA A 18 0.37 -20.22 -17.24
CA ALA A 18 -0.51 -21.04 -18.07
C ALA A 18 -0.02 -21.22 -19.52
N LEU A 19 0.91 -20.38 -20.02
CA LEU A 19 1.39 -20.41 -21.41
C LEU A 19 2.74 -21.11 -21.61
N LEU A 20 3.53 -21.35 -20.56
CA LEU A 20 4.88 -21.93 -20.68
C LEU A 20 4.98 -23.43 -20.34
N GLY A 21 3.88 -24.08 -19.95
CA GLY A 21 3.88 -25.47 -19.48
C GLY A 21 3.66 -26.58 -20.53
N VAL A 22 3.32 -26.25 -21.78
CA VAL A 22 3.03 -27.27 -22.83
C VAL A 22 3.78 -26.97 -24.11
N ARG A 23 5.08 -27.28 -24.11
CA ARG A 23 5.85 -27.49 -25.34
C ARG A 23 6.69 -28.76 -25.17
N SER A 24 6.01 -29.90 -25.04
CA SER A 24 6.66 -31.21 -25.18
C SER A 24 6.99 -31.44 -26.65
N ARG A 25 8.30 -31.57 -26.92
CA ARG A 25 8.89 -32.05 -28.17
C ARG A 25 8.12 -33.27 -28.71
N SER A 26 7.60 -33.13 -29.92
CA SER A 26 7.35 -34.26 -30.82
C SER A 26 8.30 -34.12 -32.01
N ALA A 27 8.88 -35.25 -32.38
CA ALA A 27 10.08 -35.38 -33.20
C ALA A 27 9.85 -35.02 -34.68
N ASP A 28 10.85 -34.38 -35.28
CA ASP A 28 11.12 -34.48 -36.71
C ASP A 28 11.70 -35.87 -36.99
N GLY A 29 11.00 -36.64 -37.82
CA GLY A 29 11.44 -37.90 -38.38
C GLY A 29 11.08 -37.94 -39.87
N SER A 30 12.12 -37.89 -40.69
CA SER A 30 12.11 -37.85 -42.15
C SER A 30 11.28 -38.94 -42.83
N ALA A 31 10.84 -38.58 -44.03
CA ALA A 31 10.26 -39.40 -45.07
C ALA A 31 11.11 -40.64 -45.42
N ASP A 32 10.43 -41.73 -45.77
CA ASP A 32 10.84 -42.53 -46.93
C ASP A 32 9.67 -43.41 -47.46
N ASP A 33 9.96 -43.92 -48.64
CA ASP A 33 9.22 -44.34 -49.82
C ASP A 33 8.07 -45.38 -49.73
N GLY A 34 7.37 -45.49 -50.86
CA GLY A 34 6.09 -46.19 -51.06
C GLY A 34 6.11 -47.72 -51.12
N SER A 35 4.91 -48.30 -51.05
CA SER A 35 4.52 -49.48 -51.84
C SER A 35 3.01 -49.75 -51.71
N ASP A 36 2.39 -49.93 -52.87
CA ASP A 36 1.04 -50.45 -53.06
C ASP A 36 0.89 -51.88 -52.50
N SER A 37 -0.19 -52.14 -51.76
CA SER A 37 -0.88 -53.44 -51.78
C SER A 37 -2.30 -53.37 -51.17
N PRO A 38 -3.23 -54.19 -51.68
CA PRO A 38 -4.66 -54.00 -51.47
C PRO A 38 -5.26 -54.83 -50.31
N SER A 39 -6.39 -54.31 -49.82
CA SER A 39 -7.50 -55.03 -49.18
C SER A 39 -7.19 -55.99 -48.02
N GLY A 40 -7.41 -55.50 -46.80
CA GLY A 40 -7.62 -56.33 -45.62
C GLY A 40 -8.40 -55.54 -44.57
N GLY A 41 -9.67 -55.89 -44.37
CA GLY A 41 -10.57 -55.21 -43.44
C GLY A 41 -10.01 -55.17 -42.02
N ARG A 42 -9.95 -53.95 -41.45
CA ARG A 42 -9.71 -53.73 -40.03
C ARG A 42 -10.93 -53.03 -39.42
N PRO A 43 -11.36 -53.42 -38.21
CA PRO A 43 -12.55 -52.89 -37.58
C PRO A 43 -12.37 -51.41 -37.28
N SER A 44 -13.41 -50.64 -37.57
CA SER A 44 -13.60 -49.25 -37.16
C SER A 44 -13.51 -49.16 -35.64
N ALA A 45 -12.30 -48.96 -35.12
CA ALA A 45 -12.10 -48.44 -33.78
C ALA A 45 -12.54 -46.98 -33.82
N SER A 46 -13.76 -46.73 -33.34
CA SER A 46 -14.26 -45.43 -32.96
C SER A 46 -13.26 -44.80 -31.98
N ARG A 47 -12.28 -44.06 -32.50
CA ARG A 47 -11.49 -43.11 -31.74
C ARG A 47 -12.47 -42.03 -31.30
N SER A 48 -13.10 -42.27 -30.15
CA SER A 48 -13.74 -41.24 -29.35
C SER A 48 -12.72 -40.11 -29.25
N GLY A 49 -13.05 -38.96 -29.85
CA GLY A 49 -12.17 -37.80 -29.85
C GLY A 49 -11.74 -37.51 -28.43
N GLN A 50 -10.45 -37.71 -28.12
CA GLN A 50 -9.83 -37.11 -26.97
C GLN A 50 -10.00 -35.60 -27.15
N ARG A 51 -11.03 -35.04 -26.50
CA ARG A 51 -11.09 -33.60 -26.29
C ARG A 51 -9.77 -33.26 -25.62
N HIS A 52 -9.03 -32.33 -26.21
CA HIS A 52 -7.86 -31.79 -25.56
C HIS A 52 -8.33 -31.13 -24.27
N ASP A 53 -8.16 -31.83 -23.14
CA ASP A 53 -8.45 -31.28 -21.82
C ASP A 53 -7.69 -29.97 -21.70
N THR A 54 -8.43 -28.89 -21.49
CA THR A 54 -7.80 -27.58 -21.30
C THR A 54 -7.01 -27.61 -19.98
N ALA A 55 -5.92 -26.85 -19.88
CA ALA A 55 -5.11 -26.80 -18.65
C ALA A 55 -5.95 -26.55 -17.36
N PRO A 56 -7.00 -25.70 -17.37
CA PRO A 56 -7.90 -25.54 -16.22
C PRO A 56 -8.70 -26.82 -15.88
N GLU A 57 -9.19 -27.55 -16.88
CA GLU A 57 -9.94 -28.80 -16.68
C GLU A 57 -9.05 -29.92 -16.14
N SER A 58 -7.81 -30.02 -16.62
CA SER A 58 -6.83 -30.98 -16.10
C SER A 58 -6.48 -30.69 -14.63
N LEU A 59 -6.27 -29.42 -14.27
CA LEU A 59 -6.00 -29.02 -12.90
C LEU A 59 -7.20 -29.32 -11.97
N LEU A 60 -8.41 -29.02 -12.43
CA LEU A 60 -9.64 -29.27 -11.67
C LEU A 60 -9.88 -30.78 -11.52
N SER A 61 -9.69 -31.56 -12.60
CA SER A 61 -9.79 -33.02 -12.57
C SER A 61 -8.78 -33.63 -11.59
N SER A 62 -7.53 -33.12 -11.57
CA SER A 62 -6.52 -33.53 -10.59
C SER A 62 -6.93 -33.21 -9.15
N LEU A 63 -7.46 -32.00 -8.90
CA LEU A 63 -7.96 -31.60 -7.59
C LEU A 63 -9.12 -32.49 -7.11
N LEU A 64 -10.03 -32.83 -8.03
CA LEU A 64 -11.24 -33.61 -7.77
C LEU A 64 -11.05 -35.12 -7.91
N LYS A 65 -9.83 -35.60 -8.16
CA LYS A 65 -9.50 -37.02 -8.39
C LYS A 65 -10.39 -37.65 -9.47
N GLY A 66 -10.66 -36.91 -10.54
CA GLY A 66 -11.48 -37.33 -11.68
C GLY A 66 -13.00 -37.19 -11.49
N LYS A 67 -13.49 -36.75 -10.33
CA LYS A 67 -14.92 -36.44 -10.15
C LYS A 67 -15.30 -35.15 -10.89
N SER A 68 -16.54 -35.10 -11.40
CA SER A 68 -17.11 -33.85 -11.90
C SER A 68 -17.46 -32.91 -10.72
N PRO A 69 -17.29 -31.58 -10.86
CA PRO A 69 -17.77 -30.62 -9.86
C PRO A 69 -19.27 -30.73 -9.55
N SER A 70 -20.08 -31.19 -10.51
CA SER A 70 -21.52 -31.42 -10.34
C SER A 70 -21.86 -32.55 -9.37
N ASP A 71 -20.92 -33.46 -9.16
CA ASP A 71 -21.14 -34.71 -8.40
C ASP A 71 -20.66 -34.60 -6.96
N LEU A 72 -20.09 -33.45 -6.59
CA LEU A 72 -19.59 -33.20 -5.24
C LEU A 72 -20.75 -32.87 -4.29
N THR A 73 -20.77 -33.53 -3.14
CA THR A 73 -21.65 -33.11 -2.03
C THR A 73 -21.11 -31.84 -1.37
N THR A 74 -21.96 -31.18 -0.58
CA THR A 74 -21.61 -30.02 0.23
C THR A 74 -20.41 -30.29 1.15
N GLU A 75 -20.38 -31.45 1.81
CA GLU A 75 -19.27 -31.85 2.70
C GLU A 75 -17.98 -32.12 1.93
N GLU A 76 -18.07 -32.78 0.78
CA GLU A 76 -16.90 -33.05 -0.06
C GLU A 76 -16.28 -31.75 -0.58
N ALA A 77 -17.11 -30.84 -1.10
CA ALA A 77 -16.68 -29.53 -1.58
C ALA A 77 -16.04 -28.71 -0.46
N LEU A 78 -16.67 -28.66 0.71
CA LEU A 78 -16.13 -27.94 1.87
C LEU A 78 -14.81 -28.55 2.35
N GLY A 79 -14.70 -29.89 2.37
CA GLY A 79 -13.47 -30.58 2.76
C GLY A 79 -12.30 -30.26 1.82
N ILE A 80 -12.53 -30.28 0.51
CA ILE A 80 -11.54 -29.92 -0.50
C ILE A 80 -11.13 -28.44 -0.35
N LEU A 81 -12.10 -27.54 -0.22
CA LEU A 81 -11.81 -26.10 -0.13
C LEU A 81 -11.16 -25.72 1.20
N SER A 82 -11.48 -26.39 2.31
CA SER A 82 -10.83 -26.15 3.60
C SER A 82 -9.34 -26.48 3.52
N ALA A 83 -8.97 -27.60 2.88
CA ALA A 83 -7.56 -27.95 2.65
C ALA A 83 -6.81 -26.91 1.81
N VAL A 84 -7.50 -26.25 0.87
CA VAL A 84 -6.94 -25.16 0.04
C VAL A 84 -6.84 -23.85 0.84
N MET A 85 -7.78 -23.57 1.73
CA MET A 85 -7.85 -22.33 2.52
C MET A 85 -7.07 -22.36 3.83
N ASP A 86 -6.72 -23.54 4.37
CA ASP A 86 -6.07 -23.69 5.67
C ASP A 86 -4.57 -23.38 5.67
N LYS A 87 -3.95 -23.17 4.50
CA LYS A 87 -2.52 -22.85 4.44
C LYS A 87 -2.23 -21.44 4.97
N PRO A 88 -1.21 -21.27 5.83
CA PRO A 88 -0.90 -19.99 6.44
C PRO A 88 -0.47 -18.96 5.38
N ALA A 89 -0.97 -17.73 5.53
CA ALA A 89 -0.50 -16.59 4.76
C ALA A 89 0.98 -16.34 5.09
N GLY A 90 1.88 -16.67 4.16
CA GLY A 90 3.33 -16.63 4.36
C GLY A 90 4.12 -17.77 3.71
N GLY A 91 3.43 -18.73 3.08
CA GLY A 91 4.08 -19.76 2.24
C GLY A 91 4.65 -19.22 0.93
N ASP A 92 5.25 -20.12 0.14
CA ASP A 92 5.75 -19.83 -1.21
C ASP A 92 4.64 -19.15 -2.06
N SER A 93 4.95 -17.95 -2.58
CA SER A 93 4.03 -17.15 -3.40
C SER A 93 3.45 -17.92 -4.60
N VAL A 94 4.19 -18.87 -5.16
CA VAL A 94 3.75 -19.69 -6.28
C VAL A 94 2.71 -20.72 -5.84
N GLU A 95 2.93 -21.35 -4.69
CA GLU A 95 1.98 -22.31 -4.12
C GLU A 95 0.68 -21.62 -3.71
N GLN A 96 0.77 -20.43 -3.13
CA GLN A 96 -0.39 -19.59 -2.82
C GLN A 96 -1.19 -19.23 -4.07
N ALA A 97 -0.53 -18.76 -5.13
CA ALA A 97 -1.19 -18.45 -6.39
C ALA A 97 -1.89 -19.67 -7.01
N LYS A 98 -1.24 -20.85 -6.96
CA LYS A 98 -1.85 -22.11 -7.42
C LYS A 98 -3.11 -22.47 -6.62
N MET A 99 -3.05 -22.36 -5.30
CA MET A 99 -4.21 -22.64 -4.44
C MET A 99 -5.34 -21.65 -4.66
N ASP A 100 -5.03 -20.37 -4.83
CA ASP A 100 -6.02 -19.34 -5.15
C ASP A 100 -6.70 -19.60 -6.50
N TYR A 101 -5.93 -20.05 -7.50
CA TYR A 101 -6.47 -20.46 -8.79
C TYR A 101 -7.34 -21.73 -8.69
N GLN A 102 -6.92 -22.75 -7.95
CA GLN A 102 -7.71 -23.96 -7.69
C GLN A 102 -9.05 -23.64 -6.99
N PHE A 103 -9.00 -22.77 -5.98
CA PHE A 103 -10.18 -22.26 -5.29
C PHE A 103 -11.16 -21.60 -6.28
N GLN A 104 -10.66 -20.67 -7.10
CA GLN A 104 -11.49 -19.93 -8.07
C GLN A 104 -12.12 -20.87 -9.10
N LEU A 105 -11.34 -21.82 -9.64
CA LEU A 105 -11.84 -22.80 -10.61
C LEU A 105 -12.93 -23.69 -10.02
N LEU A 106 -12.73 -24.21 -8.81
CA LEU A 106 -13.73 -25.06 -8.16
C LEU A 106 -15.01 -24.27 -7.86
N MET A 107 -14.90 -23.08 -7.26
CA MET A 107 -16.06 -22.23 -6.95
C MET A 107 -16.85 -21.81 -8.20
N ALA A 108 -16.17 -21.61 -9.33
CA ALA A 108 -16.83 -21.28 -10.60
C ALA A 108 -17.63 -22.45 -11.19
N LYS A 109 -17.28 -23.70 -10.86
CA LYS A 109 -17.87 -24.91 -11.45
C LYS A 109 -18.84 -25.66 -10.53
N LEU A 110 -18.78 -25.46 -9.23
CA LEU A 110 -19.75 -26.05 -8.29
C LEU A 110 -21.19 -25.61 -8.63
N PRO A 111 -22.22 -26.46 -8.47
CA PRO A 111 -23.61 -26.01 -8.56
C PRO A 111 -23.91 -24.93 -7.51
N LEU A 112 -24.69 -23.90 -7.84
CA LEU A 112 -25.04 -22.84 -6.90
C LEU A 112 -25.70 -23.34 -5.60
N PRO A 113 -26.63 -24.33 -5.63
CA PRO A 113 -27.20 -24.89 -4.40
C PRO A 113 -26.14 -25.49 -3.47
N VAL A 114 -25.13 -26.18 -4.03
CA VAL A 114 -24.03 -26.76 -3.25
C VAL A 114 -23.18 -25.65 -2.60
N VAL A 115 -22.96 -24.54 -3.30
CA VAL A 115 -22.23 -23.39 -2.72
C VAL A 115 -23.00 -22.75 -1.56
N GLU A 116 -24.31 -22.61 -1.69
CA GLU A 116 -25.16 -22.02 -0.65
C GLU A 116 -25.22 -22.90 0.61
N GLU A 117 -25.46 -24.21 0.44
CA GLU A 117 -25.39 -25.18 1.53
C GLU A 117 -24.01 -25.21 2.19
N MET A 118 -22.94 -25.08 1.39
CA MET A 118 -21.57 -25.03 1.90
C MET A 118 -21.29 -23.79 2.76
N LEU A 119 -21.84 -22.63 2.40
CA LEU A 119 -21.72 -21.42 3.23
C LEU A 119 -22.36 -21.61 4.60
N THR A 120 -23.56 -22.20 4.63
CA THR A 120 -24.27 -22.54 5.87
C THR A 120 -23.47 -23.54 6.69
N ALA A 121 -23.05 -24.66 6.08
CA ALA A 121 -22.27 -25.69 6.76
C ALA A 121 -20.92 -25.18 7.28
N ALA A 122 -20.24 -24.30 6.55
CA ALA A 122 -18.98 -23.70 6.98
C ALA A 122 -19.16 -22.86 8.26
N ARG A 123 -20.26 -22.10 8.35
CA ARG A 123 -20.59 -21.31 9.54
C ARG A 123 -20.93 -22.19 10.74
N GLU A 124 -21.78 -23.19 10.54
CA GLU A 124 -22.19 -24.12 11.62
C GLU A 124 -21.00 -24.90 12.19
N LYS A 125 -20.04 -25.26 11.33
CA LYS A 125 -18.79 -25.94 11.72
C LYS A 125 -17.73 -25.00 12.31
N GLY A 126 -18.02 -23.71 12.45
CA GLY A 126 -17.10 -22.74 13.04
C GLY A 126 -15.86 -22.46 12.19
N VAL A 127 -15.96 -22.58 10.85
CA VAL A 127 -14.89 -22.15 9.94
C VAL A 127 -14.59 -20.67 10.18
N LEU A 128 -13.32 -20.30 10.18
CA LEU A 128 -12.88 -18.91 10.40
C LEU A 128 -13.63 -17.94 9.50
N VAL A 129 -14.09 -16.81 10.07
CA VAL A 129 -14.93 -15.81 9.40
C VAL A 129 -14.34 -15.35 8.06
N ASP A 130 -13.03 -15.10 8.00
CA ASP A 130 -12.37 -14.66 6.76
C ASP A 130 -12.47 -15.69 5.62
N LYS A 131 -12.46 -16.99 5.95
CA LYS A 131 -12.63 -18.07 4.97
C LYS A 131 -14.07 -18.15 4.48
N VAL A 132 -15.05 -17.96 5.38
CA VAL A 132 -16.46 -17.85 5.01
C VAL A 132 -16.69 -16.65 4.10
N HIS A 133 -16.09 -15.49 4.40
CA HIS A 133 -16.15 -14.29 3.55
C HIS A 133 -15.56 -14.53 2.17
N ARG A 134 -14.47 -15.30 2.07
CA ARG A 134 -13.86 -15.70 0.80
C ARG A 134 -14.78 -16.61 -0.02
N LEU A 135 -15.42 -17.61 0.60
CA LEU A 135 -16.43 -18.45 -0.06
C LEU A 135 -17.61 -17.60 -0.54
N PHE A 136 -18.09 -16.70 0.32
CA PHE A 136 -19.21 -15.83 0.02
C PHE A 136 -18.90 -14.88 -1.14
N ALA A 137 -17.68 -14.33 -1.21
CA ALA A 137 -17.25 -13.50 -2.35
C ALA A 137 -17.33 -14.25 -3.69
N ALA A 138 -16.99 -15.54 -3.70
CA ALA A 138 -17.10 -16.35 -4.91
C ALA A 138 -18.55 -16.71 -5.26
N TYR A 139 -19.42 -16.90 -4.27
CA TYR A 139 -20.87 -17.03 -4.47
C TYR A 139 -21.47 -15.75 -5.05
N ALA A 140 -21.14 -14.60 -4.46
CA ALA A 140 -21.63 -13.27 -4.86
C ALA A 140 -21.29 -12.90 -6.31
N ARG A 141 -20.14 -13.33 -6.83
CA ARG A 141 -19.79 -13.13 -8.25
C ARG A 141 -20.67 -13.90 -9.23
N ARG A 142 -21.30 -14.98 -8.78
CA ARG A 142 -22.11 -15.85 -9.65
C ARG A 142 -23.59 -15.53 -9.61
N ASP A 143 -24.07 -15.09 -8.44
CA ASP A 143 -25.47 -14.73 -8.21
C ASP A 143 -25.54 -13.63 -7.13
N PRO A 144 -25.28 -12.36 -7.52
CA PRO A 144 -25.19 -11.26 -6.56
C PRO A 144 -26.53 -11.01 -5.84
N ASP A 145 -27.66 -11.22 -6.51
CA ASP A 145 -29.00 -11.02 -5.93
C ASP A 145 -29.28 -12.03 -4.81
N LYS A 146 -29.00 -13.32 -5.06
CA LYS A 146 -29.14 -14.33 -4.00
C LYS A 146 -28.11 -14.13 -2.90
N ALA A 147 -26.89 -13.72 -3.21
CA ALA A 147 -25.88 -13.40 -2.20
C ALA A 147 -26.32 -12.23 -1.30
N MET A 148 -26.94 -11.19 -1.86
CA MET A 148 -27.53 -10.09 -1.09
C MET A 148 -28.67 -10.59 -0.18
N ALA A 149 -29.57 -11.42 -0.71
CA ALA A 149 -30.67 -12.01 0.06
C ALA A 149 -30.14 -12.86 1.22
N TRP A 150 -29.13 -13.71 0.95
CA TRP A 150 -28.49 -14.54 1.96
C TRP A 150 -27.81 -13.69 3.05
N ALA A 151 -27.10 -12.62 2.65
CA ALA A 151 -26.43 -11.70 3.57
C ALA A 151 -27.39 -11.00 4.56
N ASN A 152 -28.65 -10.76 4.17
CA ASN A 152 -29.64 -10.12 5.06
C ASN A 152 -30.03 -10.97 6.27
N GLY A 153 -29.89 -12.29 6.18
CA GLY A 153 -30.14 -13.20 7.30
C GLY A 153 -28.96 -13.38 8.26
N GLN A 154 -27.81 -12.75 7.99
CA GLN A 154 -26.58 -13.00 8.73
C GLN A 154 -26.26 -11.89 9.75
N THR A 155 -25.61 -12.28 10.85
CA THR A 155 -25.16 -11.36 11.91
C THR A 155 -24.12 -10.34 11.43
N ASP A 156 -23.27 -10.71 10.47
CA ASP A 156 -22.29 -9.87 9.78
C ASP A 156 -22.80 -9.42 8.39
N GLY A 157 -24.12 -9.41 8.20
CA GLY A 157 -24.78 -9.00 6.95
C GLY A 157 -24.24 -7.72 6.31
N PRO A 158 -23.98 -6.61 7.06
CA PRO A 158 -23.36 -5.41 6.49
C PRO A 158 -22.02 -5.67 5.78
N ARG A 159 -21.14 -6.50 6.38
CA ARG A 159 -19.84 -6.86 5.79
C ARG A 159 -20.01 -7.70 4.54
N LEU A 160 -20.95 -8.64 4.55
CA LEU A 160 -21.26 -9.49 3.40
C LEU A 160 -21.86 -8.67 2.24
N ARG A 161 -22.80 -7.76 2.50
CA ARG A 161 -23.30 -6.84 1.46
C ARG A 161 -22.19 -5.99 0.85
N ALA A 162 -21.26 -5.48 1.66
CA ALA A 162 -20.09 -4.77 1.14
C ALA A 162 -19.22 -5.66 0.23
N ILE A 163 -19.08 -6.96 0.52
CA ILE A 163 -18.40 -7.93 -0.37
C ILE A 163 -19.12 -8.04 -1.72
N VAL A 164 -20.46 -8.15 -1.72
CA VAL A 164 -21.23 -8.21 -2.98
C VAL A 164 -21.02 -6.95 -3.80
N ILE A 165 -21.18 -5.77 -3.19
CA ILE A 165 -21.03 -4.48 -3.86
C ILE A 165 -19.62 -4.31 -4.44
N ARG A 166 -18.57 -4.75 -3.73
CA ARG A 166 -17.21 -4.74 -4.29
C ARG A 166 -17.07 -5.64 -5.52
N GLY A 167 -17.66 -6.83 -5.47
CA GLY A 167 -17.71 -7.72 -6.64
C GLY A 167 -18.38 -7.05 -7.83
N LEU A 168 -19.60 -6.55 -7.62
CA LEU A 168 -20.38 -5.83 -8.64
C LEU A 168 -19.63 -4.62 -9.17
N SER A 169 -18.92 -3.87 -8.33
CA SER A 169 -18.22 -2.65 -8.77
C SER A 169 -17.20 -2.90 -9.88
N GLN A 170 -16.66 -4.13 -9.99
CA GLN A 170 -15.70 -4.50 -11.03
C GLN A 170 -16.36 -4.81 -12.38
N GLU A 171 -17.63 -5.20 -12.38
CA GLU A 171 -18.37 -5.68 -13.56
C GLU A 171 -19.43 -4.66 -14.00
N ASP A 172 -20.19 -4.12 -13.05
CA ASP A 172 -21.22 -3.08 -13.21
C ASP A 172 -21.12 -2.05 -12.05
N PRO A 173 -20.26 -1.02 -12.19
CA PRO A 173 -20.14 0.04 -11.20
C PRO A 173 -21.41 0.87 -11.02
N GLY A 174 -22.30 0.90 -12.02
CA GLY A 174 -23.60 1.57 -11.95
C GLY A 174 -24.53 0.90 -10.97
N GLN A 175 -24.75 -0.41 -11.15
CA GLN A 175 -25.56 -1.22 -10.24
C GLN A 175 -24.97 -1.23 -8.82
N ALA A 176 -23.64 -1.35 -8.70
CA ALA A 176 -22.95 -1.30 -7.41
C ALA A 176 -23.20 0.02 -6.66
N ALA A 177 -23.12 1.16 -7.36
CA ALA A 177 -23.39 2.48 -6.78
C ALA A 177 -24.85 2.63 -6.31
N LEU A 178 -25.82 2.15 -7.10
CA LEU A 178 -27.23 2.17 -6.74
C LEU A 178 -27.49 1.39 -5.44
N ILE A 179 -26.94 0.18 -5.33
CA ILE A 179 -27.08 -0.65 -4.12
C ILE A 179 -26.36 0.02 -2.94
N TYR A 180 -25.15 0.55 -3.16
CA TYR A 180 -24.38 1.24 -2.13
C TYR A 180 -25.14 2.42 -1.51
N GLN A 181 -25.73 3.27 -2.35
CA GLN A 181 -26.50 4.43 -1.91
C GLN A 181 -27.77 4.04 -1.16
N LYS A 182 -28.50 3.03 -1.67
CA LYS A 182 -29.75 2.59 -1.07
C LYS A 182 -29.56 1.86 0.26
N GLU A 183 -28.56 0.98 0.35
CA GLU A 183 -28.47 -0.02 1.42
C GLU A 183 -27.41 0.31 2.48
N LEU A 184 -26.27 0.92 2.09
CA LEU A 184 -25.14 1.11 3.00
C LEU A 184 -25.03 2.54 3.51
N LEU A 185 -25.17 3.55 2.65
CA LEU A 185 -25.13 4.96 3.09
C LEU A 185 -26.26 5.32 4.06
N ALA A 186 -27.40 4.62 3.99
CA ALA A 186 -28.51 4.78 4.94
C ALA A 186 -28.28 4.06 6.28
N SER A 187 -27.27 3.19 6.37
CA SER A 187 -26.99 2.37 7.54
C SER A 187 -26.05 3.09 8.54
N THR A 188 -26.13 2.74 9.82
CA THR A 188 -25.24 3.31 10.85
C THR A 188 -23.84 2.66 10.88
N THR A 189 -23.59 1.63 10.07
CA THR A 189 -22.38 0.77 10.12
C THR A 189 -21.23 1.25 9.23
N ARG A 190 -20.67 2.42 9.52
CA ARG A 190 -19.70 3.15 8.66
C ARG A 190 -18.46 2.39 8.15
N LYS A 191 -17.91 1.40 8.89
CA LYS A 191 -16.61 0.82 8.54
C LYS A 191 -16.68 -0.14 7.34
N SER A 192 -17.71 -0.97 7.26
CA SER A 192 -17.88 -1.92 6.15
C SER A 192 -18.21 -1.21 4.84
N ASP A 193 -18.93 -0.10 4.94
CA ASP A 193 -19.39 0.73 3.83
C ASP A 193 -18.22 1.44 3.12
N TRP A 194 -17.12 1.68 3.83
CA TRP A 194 -15.97 2.39 3.28
C TRP A 194 -15.29 1.64 2.13
N GLU A 195 -14.93 0.37 2.34
CA GLU A 195 -14.21 -0.43 1.32
C GLU A 195 -15.07 -0.65 0.05
N ALA A 196 -16.40 -0.70 0.20
CA ALA A 196 -17.31 -0.78 -0.94
C ALA A 196 -17.32 0.52 -1.73
N GLY A 197 -17.44 1.67 -1.05
CA GLY A 197 -17.40 3.00 -1.66
C GLY A 197 -16.07 3.27 -2.38
N GLU A 198 -14.93 2.89 -1.78
CA GLU A 198 -13.62 2.96 -2.42
C GLU A 198 -13.52 2.10 -3.68
N SER A 199 -14.04 0.87 -3.66
CA SER A 199 -14.02 -0.03 -4.82
C SER A 199 -14.85 0.52 -5.97
N ILE A 200 -16.03 1.10 -5.68
CA ILE A 200 -16.86 1.78 -6.68
C ILE A 200 -16.11 2.98 -7.26
N ALA A 201 -15.55 3.85 -6.42
CA ALA A 201 -14.80 5.03 -6.87
C ALA A 201 -13.63 4.65 -7.78
N ARG A 202 -12.86 3.62 -7.41
CA ARG A 202 -11.77 3.07 -8.24
C ARG A 202 -12.29 2.56 -9.59
N SER A 203 -13.43 1.90 -9.62
CA SER A 203 -14.01 1.41 -10.88
C SER A 203 -14.43 2.57 -11.80
N TYR A 204 -15.11 3.58 -11.27
CA TYR A 204 -15.43 4.79 -12.04
C TYR A 204 -14.17 5.53 -12.50
N ALA A 205 -13.11 5.58 -11.69
CA ALA A 205 -11.83 6.17 -12.08
C ALA A 205 -11.22 5.47 -13.31
N ARG A 206 -11.30 4.14 -13.42
CA ARG A 206 -10.83 3.42 -14.61
C ARG A 206 -11.57 3.80 -15.90
N HIS A 207 -12.81 4.31 -15.78
CA HIS A 207 -13.60 4.81 -16.90
C HIS A 207 -13.31 6.29 -17.22
N GLY A 208 -12.36 6.91 -16.52
CA GLY A 208 -11.92 8.28 -16.73
C GLY A 208 -12.40 9.25 -15.65
N HIS A 209 -11.85 10.46 -15.69
CA HIS A 209 -12.07 11.47 -14.65
C HIS A 209 -13.53 11.96 -14.59
N ALA A 210 -14.20 12.09 -15.73
CA ALA A 210 -15.60 12.53 -15.78
C ALA A 210 -16.52 11.53 -15.07
N ALA A 211 -16.37 10.24 -15.36
CA ALA A 211 -17.14 9.18 -14.73
C ALA A 211 -16.91 9.13 -13.20
N LEU A 212 -15.67 9.32 -12.75
CA LEU A 212 -15.35 9.45 -11.33
C LEU A 212 -16.06 10.66 -10.69
N LEU A 213 -15.97 11.83 -11.30
CA LEU A 213 -16.59 13.05 -10.76
C LEU A 213 -18.11 12.95 -10.69
N ASP A 214 -18.75 12.41 -11.72
CA ASP A 214 -20.20 12.16 -11.75
C ASP A 214 -20.61 11.26 -10.57
N TYR A 215 -19.87 10.18 -10.31
CA TYR A 215 -20.12 9.33 -9.15
C TYR A 215 -19.94 10.08 -7.83
N LEU A 216 -18.84 10.83 -7.68
CA LEU A 216 -18.58 11.59 -6.45
C LEU A 216 -19.67 12.63 -6.16
N ASP A 217 -20.27 13.21 -7.19
CA ASP A 217 -21.38 14.16 -7.09
C ASP A 217 -22.69 13.52 -6.61
N THR A 218 -22.80 12.19 -6.68
CA THR A 218 -23.94 11.45 -6.10
C THR A 218 -23.80 11.18 -4.60
N LEU A 219 -22.61 11.38 -4.03
CA LEU A 219 -22.33 11.04 -2.64
C LEU A 219 -22.70 12.17 -1.67
N PRO A 220 -23.09 11.86 -0.41
CA PRO A 220 -23.25 12.87 0.62
C PRO A 220 -21.94 13.64 0.85
N SER A 221 -22.07 14.92 1.23
CA SER A 221 -20.93 15.79 1.50
C SER A 221 -19.96 15.15 2.50
N GLY A 222 -18.67 15.11 2.15
CA GLY A 222 -17.59 14.53 2.98
C GLY A 222 -17.22 13.08 2.65
N PHE A 223 -18.07 12.33 1.92
CA PHE A 223 -17.70 10.98 1.45
C PHE A 223 -16.84 11.02 0.18
N ALA A 224 -17.04 12.01 -0.69
CA ALA A 224 -16.29 12.11 -1.94
C ALA A 224 -14.76 12.19 -1.69
N SER A 225 -14.36 13.06 -0.77
CA SER A 225 -12.97 13.27 -0.38
C SER A 225 -12.28 12.04 0.19
N SER A 226 -13.07 11.17 0.81
CA SER A 226 -12.62 9.98 1.48
C SER A 226 -12.16 8.89 0.51
N PHE A 227 -12.78 8.83 -0.68
CA PHE A 227 -12.47 7.82 -1.69
C PHE A 227 -11.44 8.29 -2.71
N LEU A 228 -11.33 9.61 -2.90
CA LEU A 228 -10.41 10.21 -3.86
C LEU A 228 -8.96 9.70 -3.79
N PRO A 229 -8.32 9.59 -2.61
CA PRO A 229 -6.90 9.29 -2.55
C PRO A 229 -6.58 7.88 -3.10
N THR A 230 -7.54 6.97 -3.04
CA THR A 230 -7.42 5.60 -3.57
C THR A 230 -7.92 5.53 -5.01
N ALA A 231 -9.03 6.22 -5.35
CA ALA A 231 -9.61 6.21 -6.69
C ALA A 231 -8.67 6.82 -7.74
N ILE A 232 -7.95 7.88 -7.38
CA ILE A 232 -7.08 8.61 -8.32
C ILE A 232 -5.92 7.78 -8.86
N GLN A 233 -5.50 6.74 -8.11
CA GLN A 233 -4.44 5.82 -8.53
C GLN A 233 -4.88 4.93 -9.71
N GLU A 234 -6.18 4.86 -9.99
CA GLU A 234 -6.77 4.06 -11.06
C GLU A 234 -7.24 4.92 -12.24
N LEU A 235 -7.06 6.25 -12.18
CA LEU A 235 -7.32 7.10 -13.34
C LEU A 235 -6.33 6.75 -14.46
N PRO A 236 -6.77 6.73 -15.73
CA PRO A 236 -5.86 6.74 -16.87
C PRO A 236 -4.87 7.91 -16.76
N GLU A 237 -3.58 7.68 -17.06
CA GLU A 237 -2.54 8.70 -16.92
C GLU A 237 -2.90 10.02 -17.65
N GLY A 238 -3.51 9.92 -18.84
CA GLY A 238 -3.97 11.08 -19.63
C GLY A 238 -5.08 11.91 -18.99
N ASP A 239 -5.79 11.35 -18.00
CA ASP A 239 -6.95 11.98 -17.36
C ASP A 239 -6.60 12.73 -16.07
N VAL A 240 -5.43 12.46 -15.48
CA VAL A 240 -5.04 13.02 -14.17
C VAL A 240 -4.97 14.55 -14.21
N ALA A 241 -4.41 15.13 -15.27
CA ALA A 241 -4.31 16.58 -15.42
C ALA A 241 -5.68 17.26 -15.55
N ALA A 242 -6.61 16.65 -16.31
CA ALA A 242 -7.98 17.14 -16.47
C ALA A 242 -8.75 17.04 -15.15
N PHE A 243 -8.62 15.92 -14.45
CA PHE A 243 -9.19 15.71 -13.13
C PHE A 243 -8.75 16.78 -12.12
N LEU A 244 -7.44 17.03 -12.03
CA LEU A 244 -6.89 18.07 -11.16
C LEU A 244 -7.41 19.46 -11.50
N GLY A 245 -7.50 19.79 -12.79
CA GLY A 245 -8.08 21.07 -13.23
C GLY A 245 -9.55 21.25 -12.84
N GLU A 246 -10.33 20.16 -12.82
CA GLU A 246 -11.72 20.21 -12.40
C GLU A 246 -11.87 20.33 -10.87
N LEU A 247 -11.04 19.61 -10.10
CA LEU A 247 -10.99 19.78 -8.65
C LEU A 247 -10.57 21.20 -8.23
N GLU A 248 -9.66 21.82 -8.97
CA GLU A 248 -9.27 23.23 -8.76
C GLU A 248 -10.47 24.16 -8.87
N LYS A 249 -11.26 24.04 -9.96
CA LYS A 249 -12.48 24.84 -10.16
C LYS A 249 -13.49 24.60 -9.03
N ARG A 250 -13.69 23.35 -8.63
CA ARG A 250 -14.64 22.98 -7.56
C ARG A 250 -14.21 23.50 -6.20
N THR A 251 -12.90 23.52 -5.92
CA THR A 251 -12.33 24.11 -4.70
C THR A 251 -12.48 25.63 -4.70
N ALA A 252 -12.20 26.30 -5.82
CA ALA A 252 -12.41 27.74 -5.97
C ALA A 252 -13.87 28.15 -5.78
N ALA A 253 -14.81 27.30 -6.21
CA ALA A 253 -16.25 27.47 -6.00
C ALA A 253 -16.71 27.20 -4.55
N LYS A 254 -15.79 26.86 -3.62
CA LYS A 254 -16.07 26.46 -2.23
C LYS A 254 -16.98 25.22 -2.09
N ASN A 255 -17.07 24.40 -3.14
CA ASN A 255 -17.82 23.14 -3.10
C ASN A 255 -17.00 22.02 -2.44
N TRP A 256 -15.69 22.23 -2.28
CA TRP A 256 -14.75 21.27 -1.71
C TRP A 256 -13.87 21.96 -0.67
N GLN A 257 -13.61 21.30 0.46
CA GLN A 257 -12.75 21.84 1.52
C GLN A 257 -11.27 21.71 1.13
N GLY A 258 -10.49 22.79 1.31
CA GLY A 258 -9.09 22.85 0.86
C GLY A 258 -8.17 21.76 1.41
N TRP A 259 -8.42 21.25 2.62
CA TRP A 259 -7.60 20.17 3.19
C TRP A 259 -7.70 18.85 2.43
N HIS A 260 -8.81 18.59 1.73
CA HIS A 260 -8.95 17.40 0.88
C HIS A 260 -7.99 17.46 -0.31
N MET A 261 -7.76 18.65 -0.87
CA MET A 261 -6.79 18.85 -1.94
C MET A 261 -5.38 18.58 -1.43
N THR A 262 -5.03 19.02 -0.22
CA THR A 262 -3.71 18.76 0.36
C THR A 262 -3.46 17.26 0.54
N GLU A 263 -4.42 16.50 1.08
CA GLU A 263 -4.29 15.04 1.22
C GLU A 263 -4.17 14.35 -0.15
N LEU A 264 -5.01 14.74 -1.11
CA LEU A 264 -4.99 14.20 -2.46
C LEU A 264 -3.64 14.43 -3.15
N LEU A 265 -3.16 15.68 -3.13
CA LEU A 265 -1.90 16.05 -3.76
C LEU A 265 -0.72 15.36 -3.05
N GLY A 266 -0.81 15.10 -1.75
CA GLY A 266 0.17 14.28 -1.04
C GLY A 266 0.28 12.86 -1.59
N ARG A 267 -0.83 12.24 -2.02
CA ARG A 267 -0.80 10.91 -2.65
C ARG A 267 -0.37 10.95 -4.11
N LEU A 268 -0.87 11.93 -4.86
CA LEU A 268 -0.46 12.17 -6.24
C LEU A 268 1.02 12.50 -6.37
N SER A 269 1.61 13.14 -5.37
CA SER A 269 3.05 13.37 -5.30
C SER A 269 3.87 12.08 -5.49
N VAL A 270 3.32 10.94 -5.06
CA VAL A 270 3.96 9.62 -5.18
C VAL A 270 3.69 8.98 -6.54
N SER A 271 2.43 8.98 -7.00
CA SER A 271 2.03 8.27 -8.22
C SER A 271 2.17 9.08 -9.51
N HIS A 272 2.03 10.41 -9.43
CA HIS A 272 2.01 11.36 -10.57
C HIS A 272 2.76 12.66 -10.20
N PRO A 273 4.10 12.57 -9.97
CA PRO A 273 4.89 13.70 -9.49
C PRO A 273 4.93 14.89 -10.46
N LEU A 274 4.88 14.65 -11.78
CA LEU A 274 4.95 15.71 -12.80
C LEU A 274 3.66 16.53 -12.85
N GLU A 275 2.50 15.87 -12.83
CA GLU A 275 1.19 16.50 -12.78
C GLU A 275 1.03 17.28 -11.49
N THR A 276 1.50 16.72 -10.37
CA THR A 276 1.52 17.40 -9.07
C THR A 276 2.38 18.65 -9.11
N ALA A 277 3.59 18.57 -9.67
CA ALA A 277 4.48 19.73 -9.82
C ALA A 277 3.82 20.84 -10.65
N ARG A 278 3.21 20.50 -11.80
CA ARG A 278 2.50 21.47 -12.65
C ARG A 278 1.33 22.13 -11.93
N PHE A 279 0.59 21.36 -11.14
CA PHE A 279 -0.50 21.89 -10.32
C PHE A 279 0.01 22.88 -9.28
N LEU A 280 1.11 22.54 -8.60
CA LEU A 280 1.71 23.38 -7.57
C LEU A 280 2.16 24.74 -8.11
N GLU A 281 2.65 24.82 -9.34
CA GLU A 281 3.04 26.10 -9.94
C GLU A 281 1.86 27.08 -10.16
N ARG A 282 0.61 26.60 -10.10
CA ARG A 282 -0.60 27.44 -10.18
C ARG A 282 -1.16 27.84 -8.82
N MET A 283 -0.72 27.19 -7.74
CA MET A 283 -1.16 27.54 -6.39
C MET A 283 -0.46 28.81 -5.92
N GLU A 284 -1.14 29.62 -5.12
CA GLU A 284 -0.50 30.75 -4.43
C GLU A 284 0.57 30.27 -3.44
N PRO A 285 1.70 30.99 -3.29
CA PRO A 285 2.69 30.70 -2.26
C PRO A 285 2.05 30.70 -0.87
N GLY A 286 2.47 29.76 -0.03
CA GLY A 286 1.99 29.67 1.35
C GLY A 286 2.06 28.25 1.91
N LYS A 287 1.51 28.07 3.11
CA LYS A 287 1.60 26.83 3.88
C LYS A 287 1.10 25.59 3.15
N ASP A 288 -0.01 25.69 2.43
CA ASP A 288 -0.57 24.55 1.72
C ASP A 288 0.31 24.13 0.55
N ARG A 289 0.76 25.08 -0.28
CA ARG A 289 1.70 24.83 -1.39
C ARG A 289 3.02 24.24 -0.88
N ALA A 290 3.55 24.79 0.21
CA ALA A 290 4.78 24.32 0.84
C ALA A 290 4.66 22.88 1.37
N ASN A 291 3.57 22.54 2.07
CA ASN A 291 3.31 21.18 2.57
C ASN A 291 3.21 20.16 1.43
N THR A 292 2.55 20.53 0.33
CA THR A 292 2.43 19.64 -0.82
C THR A 292 3.75 19.49 -1.57
N ARG A 293 4.51 20.58 -1.78
CA ARG A 293 5.88 20.51 -2.32
C ARG A 293 6.79 19.64 -1.46
N TYR A 294 6.67 19.72 -0.15
CA TYR A 294 7.42 18.85 0.76
C TYR A 294 7.02 17.37 0.61
N SER A 295 5.73 17.07 0.48
CA SER A 295 5.26 15.70 0.20
C SER A 295 5.82 15.17 -1.13
N LEU A 296 5.89 16.03 -2.16
CA LEU A 296 6.54 15.74 -3.43
C LEU A 296 8.05 15.52 -3.28
N ALA A 297 8.74 16.33 -2.48
CA ALA A 297 10.16 16.14 -2.19
C ALA A 297 10.43 14.78 -1.51
N MET A 298 9.58 14.37 -0.57
CA MET A 298 9.66 13.06 0.10
C MET A 298 9.44 11.91 -0.89
N ALA A 299 8.45 12.04 -1.76
CA ALA A 299 8.14 11.04 -2.78
C ALA A 299 9.30 10.86 -3.77
N LEU A 300 9.87 11.96 -4.27
CA LEU A 300 11.03 11.96 -5.17
C LEU A 300 12.25 11.32 -4.49
N MET A 301 12.50 11.62 -3.22
CA MET A 301 13.57 10.99 -2.45
C MET A 301 13.39 9.48 -2.35
N GLY A 302 12.19 9.00 -2.04
CA GLY A 302 11.86 7.56 -1.97
C GLY A 302 12.03 6.82 -3.31
N GLN A 303 11.94 7.54 -4.44
CA GLN A 303 12.22 7.02 -5.78
C GLN A 303 13.71 7.08 -6.17
N GLY A 304 14.59 7.56 -5.29
CA GLY A 304 16.01 7.74 -5.55
C GLY A 304 16.37 9.01 -6.33
N LYS A 305 15.42 9.94 -6.50
CA LYS A 305 15.59 11.22 -7.22
C LYS A 305 16.02 12.34 -6.28
N GLY A 306 17.18 12.16 -5.64
CA GLY A 306 17.66 13.05 -4.57
C GLY A 306 17.86 14.51 -5.00
N GLU A 307 18.33 14.76 -6.22
CA GLU A 307 18.52 16.13 -6.73
C GLU A 307 17.20 16.86 -6.95
N GLU A 308 16.22 16.21 -7.60
CA GLU A 308 14.87 16.75 -7.79
C GLU A 308 14.18 17.02 -6.44
N SER A 309 14.39 16.15 -5.45
CA SER A 309 13.91 16.34 -4.07
C SER A 309 14.52 17.57 -3.40
N ARG A 310 15.84 17.78 -3.53
CA ARG A 310 16.52 18.98 -3.00
C ARG A 310 16.05 20.26 -3.66
N GLU A 311 15.88 20.26 -4.99
CA GLU A 311 15.29 21.41 -5.70
C GLU A 311 13.89 21.74 -5.15
N MET A 312 13.07 20.70 -4.95
CA MET A 312 11.73 20.87 -4.40
C MET A 312 11.74 21.43 -2.97
N LEU A 313 12.68 21.01 -2.12
CA LEU A 313 12.86 21.59 -0.79
C LEU A 313 13.24 23.08 -0.83
N GLY A 314 14.08 23.50 -1.77
CA GLY A 314 14.36 24.93 -1.98
C GLY A 314 13.09 25.72 -2.27
N LYS A 315 12.19 25.16 -3.09
CA LYS A 315 10.88 25.76 -3.39
C LYS A 315 9.93 25.76 -2.19
N VAL A 316 10.02 24.78 -1.29
CA VAL A 316 9.27 24.77 -0.02
C VAL A 316 9.65 25.97 0.84
N MET A 317 10.96 26.25 0.98
CA MET A 317 11.43 27.40 1.78
C MET A 317 11.00 28.72 1.14
N ALA A 318 11.08 28.83 -0.18
CA ALA A 318 10.63 30.03 -0.91
C ALA A 318 9.11 30.31 -0.75
N ASP A 319 8.30 29.30 -0.42
CA ASP A 319 6.86 29.46 -0.19
C ASP A 319 6.49 29.95 1.20
N LEU A 320 7.47 30.03 2.11
CA LEU A 320 7.25 30.30 3.53
C LEU A 320 8.15 31.44 4.04
N PRO A 321 8.11 32.64 3.45
CA PRO A 321 8.98 33.74 3.87
C PRO A 321 8.79 34.06 5.36
N GLY A 322 9.85 33.87 6.15
CA GLY A 322 9.85 34.06 7.61
C GLY A 322 9.29 32.88 8.44
N GLY A 323 8.80 31.83 7.79
CA GLY A 323 8.26 30.61 8.40
C GLY A 323 9.11 29.37 8.19
N GLU A 324 10.26 29.49 7.52
CA GLU A 324 11.11 28.38 7.07
C GLU A 324 11.62 27.57 8.25
N LYS A 325 12.18 28.23 9.27
CA LYS A 325 12.67 27.56 10.48
C LYS A 325 11.58 26.76 11.18
N GLN A 326 10.39 27.35 11.35
CA GLN A 326 9.27 26.66 11.98
C GLN A 326 8.85 25.43 11.17
N PHE A 327 8.83 25.55 9.84
CA PHE A 327 8.52 24.44 8.95
C PHE A 327 9.54 23.29 9.07
N VAL A 328 10.84 23.62 9.07
CA VAL A 328 11.90 22.63 9.30
C VAL A 328 11.70 21.96 10.65
N MET A 329 11.48 22.72 11.72
CA MET A 329 11.24 22.17 13.06
C MET A 329 10.01 21.25 13.14
N MET A 330 8.97 21.48 12.34
CA MET A 330 7.80 20.59 12.32
C MET A 330 8.04 19.26 11.60
N ASN A 331 8.94 19.22 10.62
CA ASN A 331 9.08 18.10 9.68
C ASN A 331 10.38 17.31 9.83
N LEU A 332 11.43 17.94 10.36
CA LEU A 332 12.79 17.41 10.41
C LEU A 332 12.89 16.10 11.21
N GLN A 333 12.06 15.89 12.23
CA GLN A 333 12.01 14.62 12.96
C GLN A 333 11.60 13.44 12.07
N GLY A 334 10.58 13.62 11.24
CA GLY A 334 10.14 12.59 10.30
C GLY A 334 11.23 12.28 9.27
N CYS A 335 11.88 13.33 8.74
CA CYS A 335 13.00 13.17 7.81
C CYS A 335 14.18 12.46 8.44
N LEU A 336 14.62 12.82 9.65
CA LEU A 336 15.79 12.19 10.27
C LEU A 336 15.66 10.67 10.43
N ARG A 337 14.44 10.18 10.66
CA ARG A 337 14.19 8.74 10.81
C ARG A 337 14.14 8.02 9.46
N SER A 338 13.54 8.64 8.45
CA SER A 338 13.24 7.97 7.18
C SER A 338 14.24 8.29 6.07
N PHE A 339 14.77 9.51 6.04
CA PHE A 339 15.64 10.09 5.01
C PHE A 339 16.63 11.12 5.63
N PRO A 340 17.69 10.68 6.33
CA PRO A 340 18.64 11.57 7.02
C PRO A 340 19.28 12.63 6.11
N GLU A 341 19.58 12.28 4.85
CA GLU A 341 20.10 13.18 3.84
C GLU A 341 19.11 14.32 3.50
N MET A 342 17.81 14.05 3.58
CA MET A 342 16.77 15.05 3.37
C MET A 342 16.68 16.00 4.56
N ALA A 343 16.86 15.49 5.77
CA ALA A 343 16.94 16.32 6.97
C ALA A 343 18.09 17.33 6.88
N VAL A 344 19.28 16.90 6.43
CA VAL A 344 20.42 17.78 6.18
C VAL A 344 20.06 18.84 5.13
N ALA A 345 19.51 18.43 3.98
CA ALA A 345 19.13 19.36 2.92
C ALA A 345 18.09 20.41 3.36
N MET A 346 17.12 20.03 4.21
CA MET A 346 16.15 20.98 4.77
C MET A 346 16.81 22.05 5.63
N VAL A 347 17.81 21.67 6.42
CA VAL A 347 18.55 22.59 7.30
C VAL A 347 19.52 23.47 6.51
N GLU A 348 20.17 22.91 5.49
CA GLU A 348 21.01 23.67 4.55
C GLU A 348 20.19 24.71 3.78
N ALA A 349 18.92 24.42 3.46
CA ALA A 349 18.04 25.33 2.76
C ALA A 349 17.52 26.52 3.61
N LEU A 350 17.79 26.54 4.93
CA LEU A 350 17.39 27.66 5.79
C LEU A 350 18.22 28.93 5.48
N PRO A 351 17.62 30.13 5.55
CA PRO A 351 18.38 31.38 5.60
C PRO A 351 19.45 31.37 6.71
N GLU A 352 20.54 32.11 6.55
CA GLU A 352 21.68 32.10 7.49
C GLU A 352 21.25 32.43 8.92
N GLU A 353 20.47 33.50 9.04
CA GLU A 353 19.87 34.03 10.27
C GLU A 353 18.82 33.10 10.90
N GLN A 354 18.31 32.13 10.14
CA GLN A 354 17.31 31.17 10.58
C GLN A 354 17.88 29.79 10.92
N GLY A 355 19.21 29.66 11.01
CA GLY A 355 19.86 28.41 11.41
C GLY A 355 19.26 27.80 12.68
N LEU A 356 19.29 26.47 12.74
CA LEU A 356 18.91 25.74 13.95
C LEU A 356 19.92 26.02 15.07
N THR A 357 19.40 26.23 16.27
CA THR A 357 20.18 26.44 17.49
C THR A 357 20.01 25.23 18.41
N ALA A 358 20.86 25.14 19.44
CA ALA A 358 20.71 24.14 20.49
C ALA A 358 19.33 24.20 21.16
N GLU A 359 18.84 25.42 21.42
CA GLU A 359 17.54 25.64 22.08
C GLU A 359 16.37 25.11 21.23
N ASP A 360 16.43 25.27 19.90
CA ASP A 360 15.39 24.74 19.02
C ASP A 360 15.27 23.23 19.15
N LEU A 361 16.40 22.53 19.07
CA LEU A 361 16.44 21.07 19.13
C LEU A 361 16.06 20.54 20.52
N GLN A 362 16.31 21.30 21.59
CA GLN A 362 15.94 20.93 22.96
C GLN A 362 14.44 21.02 23.23
N ARG A 363 13.72 21.89 22.51
CA ARG A 363 12.26 22.05 22.66
C ARG A 363 11.47 20.93 21.99
N TRP A 364 12.12 19.97 21.33
CA TRP A 364 11.42 18.87 20.69
C TRP A 364 10.92 17.83 21.70
N PRO A 365 9.58 17.64 21.80
CA PRO A 365 8.96 16.87 22.89
C PRO A 365 9.10 15.34 22.76
N SER A 366 9.73 14.83 21.70
CA SER A 366 9.55 13.43 21.27
C SER A 366 10.80 12.74 20.70
N PHE A 367 11.96 13.39 20.64
CA PHE A 367 13.19 12.63 20.42
C PHE A 367 13.55 11.98 21.75
N ASN A 368 13.16 10.71 21.91
CA ASN A 368 13.83 9.84 22.87
C ASN A 368 15.32 9.89 22.52
N PHE A 369 16.09 10.62 23.33
CA PHE A 369 17.56 10.74 23.31
C PHE A 369 18.26 9.40 23.61
N GLY A 370 17.61 8.29 23.29
CA GLY A 370 18.01 6.95 23.68
C GLY A 370 18.98 6.27 22.77
N HIS A 371 19.11 6.77 21.54
CA HIS A 371 20.08 6.25 20.61
C HIS A 371 21.22 7.25 20.48
N PRO A 372 22.47 6.83 20.79
CA PRO A 372 23.69 7.57 20.53
C PRO A 372 23.71 8.31 19.21
N ASP A 373 23.26 7.64 18.15
CA ASP A 373 23.31 8.18 16.81
C ASP A 373 22.39 9.37 16.59
N GLY A 374 21.24 9.40 17.26
CA GLY A 374 20.29 10.51 17.15
C GLY A 374 20.88 11.80 17.68
N MET A 375 21.55 11.77 18.83
CA MET A 375 22.17 12.95 19.45
C MET A 375 23.26 13.54 18.55
N MET A 376 24.14 12.69 18.03
CA MET A 376 25.25 13.14 17.19
C MET A 376 24.76 13.68 15.84
N ASN A 377 23.77 13.03 15.21
CA ASN A 377 23.19 13.49 13.96
C ASN A 377 22.49 14.84 14.13
N LEU A 378 21.81 15.06 15.26
CA LEU A 378 21.14 16.33 15.57
C LEU A 378 22.14 17.46 15.80
N ALA A 379 23.23 17.19 16.52
CA ALA A 379 24.28 18.18 16.72
C ALA A 379 24.83 18.69 15.38
N GLN A 380 25.04 17.82 14.40
CA GLN A 380 25.53 18.19 13.07
C GLN A 380 24.57 19.10 12.28
N LEU A 381 23.29 19.16 12.65
CA LEU A 381 22.32 20.09 12.03
C LEU A 381 22.44 21.51 12.58
N ILE A 382 23.15 21.74 13.68
CA ILE A 382 23.42 23.09 14.18
C ILE A 382 24.62 23.66 13.41
N ARG A 383 24.42 24.80 12.73
CA ARG A 383 25.48 25.40 11.89
C ARG A 383 26.69 25.88 12.69
N SER A 384 26.45 26.50 13.84
CA SER A 384 27.54 27.00 14.70
C SER A 384 28.18 25.85 15.47
N ARG A 385 29.50 25.69 15.33
CA ARG A 385 30.30 24.68 16.05
C ARG A 385 30.18 24.82 17.58
N ASP A 386 30.10 26.05 18.10
CA ASP A 386 29.83 26.30 19.52
C ASP A 386 28.44 25.82 19.92
N GLY A 387 27.45 26.05 19.05
CA GLY A 387 26.08 25.56 19.23
C GLY A 387 26.02 24.03 19.25
N GLN A 388 26.79 23.34 18.39
CA GLN A 388 26.93 21.88 18.39
C GLN A 388 27.47 21.39 19.74
N ALA A 389 28.56 21.98 20.22
CA ALA A 389 29.17 21.63 21.50
C ALA A 389 28.20 21.86 22.67
N SER A 390 27.54 23.02 22.74
CA SER A 390 26.56 23.32 23.77
C SER A 390 25.38 22.34 23.77
N TYR A 391 24.86 21.99 22.58
CA TYR A 391 23.80 20.99 22.46
C TYR A 391 24.23 19.62 22.97
N LEU A 392 25.44 19.17 22.64
CA LEU A 392 25.97 17.88 23.07
C LEU A 392 26.19 17.82 24.58
N VAL A 393 26.80 18.86 25.17
CA VAL A 393 26.97 18.98 26.63
C VAL A 393 25.64 18.83 27.34
N GLU A 394 24.62 19.59 26.91
CA GLU A 394 23.31 19.53 27.55
C GLU A 394 22.62 18.17 27.34
N SER A 395 22.74 17.60 26.15
CA SER A 395 22.18 16.28 25.84
C SER A 395 22.79 15.19 26.72
N PHE A 396 24.12 15.19 26.89
CA PHE A 396 24.81 14.24 27.77
C PHE A 396 24.46 14.47 29.25
N ASN A 397 24.26 15.72 29.68
CA ASN A 397 23.81 16.03 31.04
C ASN A 397 22.41 15.51 31.36
N LYS A 398 21.56 15.26 30.36
CA LYS A 398 20.24 14.65 30.52
C LYS A 398 20.27 13.12 30.58
N ILE A 399 21.41 12.48 30.34
CA ILE A 399 21.57 11.03 30.49
C ILE A 399 21.75 10.68 31.97
N GLY A 400 20.86 9.84 32.49
CA GLY A 400 20.85 9.42 33.88
C GLY A 400 19.90 8.25 34.18
N PRO A 401 19.90 7.73 35.42
CA PRO A 401 19.29 6.45 35.80
C PRO A 401 17.75 6.39 35.72
N GLY A 402 17.07 7.50 35.46
CA GLY A 402 15.61 7.57 35.28
C GLY A 402 15.14 7.70 33.84
N ASN A 403 16.06 7.69 32.87
CA ASN A 403 15.70 7.81 31.46
C ASN A 403 15.39 6.42 30.89
N ASN A 404 14.31 6.28 30.13
CA ASN A 404 13.82 4.98 29.60
C ASN A 404 14.77 4.31 28.58
N ASN A 405 15.94 4.88 28.35
CA ASN A 405 16.93 4.41 27.40
C ASN A 405 18.18 3.98 28.14
N HIS A 406 18.31 2.67 28.36
CA HIS A 406 19.50 2.08 28.94
C HIS A 406 20.64 2.10 27.92
N MET A 407 21.52 3.09 28.03
CA MET A 407 22.78 3.11 27.30
C MET A 407 23.79 2.19 27.98
N ASP A 408 24.44 1.33 27.20
CA ASP A 408 25.49 0.44 27.69
C ASP A 408 26.90 1.01 27.45
N ALA A 409 27.94 0.27 27.85
CA ALA A 409 29.33 0.72 27.67
C ALA A 409 29.73 0.89 26.19
N ASN A 410 29.12 0.14 25.26
CA ASN A 410 29.38 0.27 23.83
C ASN A 410 28.74 1.55 23.28
N ASP A 411 27.55 1.92 23.74
CA ASP A 411 26.90 3.17 23.37
C ASP A 411 27.76 4.39 23.73
N PHE A 412 28.33 4.42 24.95
CA PHE A 412 29.25 5.50 25.36
C PHE A 412 30.54 5.51 24.55
N LYS A 413 31.10 4.33 24.23
CA LYS A 413 32.28 4.22 23.36
C LYS A 413 31.98 4.78 21.96
N LEU A 414 30.84 4.41 21.37
CA LEU A 414 30.40 4.91 20.08
C LEU A 414 30.25 6.44 20.08
N LEU A 415 29.65 7.01 21.14
CA LEU A 415 29.56 8.46 21.30
C LEU A 415 30.93 9.14 21.39
N ALA A 416 31.87 8.57 22.16
CA ALA A 416 33.21 9.10 22.29
C ALA A 416 33.95 9.07 20.94
N ASP A 417 33.91 7.94 20.24
CA ASP A 417 34.53 7.78 18.92
C ASP A 417 33.94 8.78 17.91
N ARG A 418 32.61 8.99 17.91
CA ARG A 418 31.97 9.97 17.04
C ARG A 418 32.30 11.42 17.44
N LEU A 419 32.37 11.72 18.73
CA LEU A 419 32.74 13.05 19.23
C LEU A 419 34.17 13.42 18.81
N GLU A 420 35.07 12.43 18.73
CA GLU A 420 36.42 12.65 18.22
C GLU A 420 36.46 13.13 16.76
N THR A 421 35.52 12.64 15.94
CA THR A 421 35.41 12.99 14.51
C THR A 421 34.71 14.31 14.25
N LEU A 422 34.02 14.90 15.23
CA LEU A 422 33.39 16.20 15.06
C LEU A 422 34.43 17.32 15.13
N GLU A 423 34.34 18.26 14.18
CA GLU A 423 35.20 19.44 14.13
C GLU A 423 34.73 20.54 15.11
N LEU A 424 34.62 20.20 16.40
CA LEU A 424 34.27 21.15 17.45
C LEU A 424 35.47 22.03 17.84
N PRO A 425 35.24 23.24 18.39
CA PRO A 425 36.30 24.05 18.98
C PRO A 425 36.91 23.30 20.17
N ALA A 426 38.20 23.49 20.44
CA ALA A 426 38.93 22.68 21.43
C ALA A 426 38.29 22.72 22.83
N ASP A 427 37.85 23.90 23.27
CA ASP A 427 37.14 24.09 24.55
C ASP A 427 35.74 23.44 24.52
N GLY A 428 35.02 23.53 23.39
CA GLY A 428 33.72 22.90 23.20
C GLY A 428 33.82 21.37 23.21
N LYS A 429 34.83 20.81 22.54
CA LYS A 429 35.12 19.37 22.52
C LYS A 429 35.45 18.85 23.92
N ALA A 430 36.32 19.54 24.66
CA ALA A 430 36.68 19.17 26.02
C ALA A 430 35.46 19.15 26.96
N ARG A 431 34.60 20.18 26.90
CA ARG A 431 33.34 20.22 27.68
C ARG A 431 32.39 19.07 27.31
N ALA A 432 32.25 18.76 26.03
CA ALA A 432 31.40 17.67 25.57
C ALA A 432 31.94 16.29 26.02
N GLN A 433 33.26 16.08 25.99
CA GLN A 433 33.91 14.87 26.49
C GLN A 433 33.71 14.71 28.01
N GLU A 434 33.89 15.78 28.77
CA GLU A 434 33.65 15.80 30.22
C GLU A 434 32.20 15.42 30.53
N ALA A 435 31.22 16.07 29.88
CA ALA A 435 29.80 15.77 30.07
C ALA A 435 29.43 14.32 29.68
N LEU A 436 30.06 13.76 28.63
CA LEU A 436 29.86 12.37 28.21
C LEU A 436 30.40 11.38 29.26
N GLU A 437 31.56 11.66 29.85
CA GLU A 437 32.14 10.82 30.88
C GLU A 437 31.32 10.85 32.17
N GLU A 438 30.85 12.03 32.57
CA GLU A 438 29.93 12.13 33.70
C GLU A 438 28.62 11.37 33.45
N ALA A 439 28.06 11.47 32.23
CA ALA A 439 26.89 10.71 31.82
C ALA A 439 27.10 9.20 31.94
N ARG A 440 28.29 8.72 31.53
CA ARG A 440 28.68 7.31 31.65
C ARG A 440 28.70 6.87 33.12
N VAL A 441 29.28 7.66 34.01
CA VAL A 441 29.31 7.38 35.45
C VAL A 441 27.89 7.34 36.01
N ARG A 442 27.05 8.34 35.70
CA ARG A 442 25.65 8.39 36.16
C ARG A 442 24.80 7.21 35.68
N ALA A 443 24.97 6.79 34.43
CA ALA A 443 24.19 5.70 33.84
C ALA A 443 24.64 4.30 34.35
N THR A 444 25.90 4.16 34.78
CA THR A 444 26.47 2.89 35.23
C THR A 444 26.52 2.72 36.76
N ALA A 445 26.32 3.80 37.52
CA ALA A 445 26.13 3.75 38.96
C ALA A 445 24.81 3.02 39.29
N LYS A 446 24.92 1.76 39.72
CA LYS A 446 23.80 0.96 40.23
C LYS A 446 23.56 1.22 41.71
#